data_AF-A0A7D4AN43-F1
#
_entry.id   AF-A0A7D4AN43-F1
#
_cell.length_a   1.000
_cell.length_b   1.000
_cell.length_c   1.000
_cell.angle_alpha   90.00
_cell.angle_beta   90.00
_cell.angle_gamma   90.00
#
_symmetry.space_group_name_H-M   'P 1'
#
loop_
_entity.id
_entity.type
_entity.pdbx_description
1 polymer ?
#
loop_
_entity_poly.entity_id
_entity_poly.type
_entity_poly.pdbx_seq_one_letter_code
_entity_poly.pdbx_strand_id
1 'polypeptide(L)'
;MADAKEVDGRDRLDDLMTNVARARVALGLAAFAAPKLTVKAMTSAGGTDPGRDYVARMFAAREIALGAGYLLSDGPGRKLWARAGLLVDALDTVSGLRTRRGLPLWVTAGATAIAGGSAALGAAKVARDILR
;
A
#
# COMPACT_ATOMS: atom_id res chain seq x y z
N MET A 1 -25.21 -21.71 -10.48
CA MET A 1 -23.90 -21.42 -11.08
C MET A 1 -23.40 -19.98 -10.82
N ALA A 2 -24.26 -18.95 -10.86
CA ALA A 2 -23.85 -17.57 -10.54
C ALA A 2 -23.33 -17.41 -9.09
N ASP A 3 -24.00 -18.06 -8.12
CA ASP A 3 -23.67 -17.96 -6.70
C ASP A 3 -22.26 -18.51 -6.34
N ALA A 4 -21.90 -19.69 -6.88
CA ALA A 4 -20.57 -20.28 -6.67
C ALA A 4 -19.43 -19.42 -7.25
N LYS A 5 -19.64 -18.79 -8.41
CA LYS A 5 -18.66 -17.88 -9.03
C LYS A 5 -18.52 -16.58 -8.25
N GLU A 6 -19.59 -16.11 -7.61
CA GLU A 6 -19.56 -14.92 -6.76
C GLU A 6 -18.85 -15.19 -5.42
N VAL A 7 -19.07 -16.36 -4.82
CA VAL A 7 -18.34 -16.85 -3.65
C VAL A 7 -16.84 -16.98 -3.96
N ASP A 8 -16.44 -17.70 -5.02
CA ASP A 8 -15.02 -17.83 -5.41
C ASP A 8 -14.34 -16.47 -5.65
N GLY A 9 -15.06 -15.54 -6.28
CA GLY A 9 -14.55 -14.19 -6.50
C GLY A 9 -14.43 -13.36 -5.23
N ARG A 10 -15.18 -13.66 -4.16
CA ARG A 10 -15.01 -13.02 -2.84
C ARG A 10 -13.77 -13.53 -2.16
N ASP A 11 -13.67 -14.84 -2.04
CA ASP A 11 -12.60 -15.50 -1.32
C ASP A 11 -11.25 -15.10 -1.91
N ARG A 12 -11.17 -15.05 -3.26
CA ARG A 12 -9.99 -14.55 -3.96
C ARG A 12 -9.65 -13.09 -3.64
N LEU A 13 -10.64 -12.20 -3.57
CA LEU A 13 -10.38 -10.78 -3.29
C LEU A 13 -9.94 -10.57 -1.83
N ASP A 14 -10.50 -11.33 -0.91
CA ASP A 14 -10.12 -11.32 0.50
C ASP A 14 -8.70 -11.86 0.71
N ASP A 15 -8.33 -12.91 -0.02
CA ASP A 15 -6.96 -13.44 -0.07
C ASP A 15 -5.97 -12.42 -0.62
N LEU A 16 -6.32 -11.76 -1.74
CA LEU A 16 -5.51 -10.70 -2.33
C LEU A 16 -5.30 -9.54 -1.37
N MET A 17 -6.36 -9.09 -0.69
CA MET A 17 -6.24 -8.00 0.31
C MET A 17 -5.40 -8.42 1.52
N THR A 18 -5.51 -9.67 1.94
CA THR A 18 -4.65 -10.24 3.00
C THR A 18 -3.18 -10.24 2.58
N ASN A 19 -2.89 -10.57 1.31
CA ASN A 19 -1.53 -10.53 0.78
C ASN A 19 -1.00 -9.09 0.67
N VAL A 20 -1.83 -8.12 0.26
CA VAL A 20 -1.47 -6.69 0.28
C VAL A 20 -1.11 -6.26 1.71
N ALA A 21 -1.93 -6.61 2.70
CA ALA A 21 -1.66 -6.27 4.10
C ALA A 21 -0.35 -6.88 4.62
N ARG A 22 -0.07 -8.15 4.30
CA ARG A 22 1.22 -8.81 4.63
C ARG A 22 2.40 -8.14 3.95
N ALA A 23 2.28 -7.81 2.66
CA ALA A 23 3.33 -7.13 1.91
C ALA A 23 3.64 -5.76 2.52
N ARG A 24 2.62 -4.99 2.91
CA ARG A 24 2.78 -3.71 3.62
C ARG A 24 3.57 -3.84 4.91
N VAL A 25 3.21 -4.81 5.76
CA VAL A 25 3.92 -5.04 7.02
C VAL A 25 5.38 -5.43 6.75
N ALA A 26 5.61 -6.38 5.84
CA ALA A 26 6.96 -6.85 5.53
C ALA A 26 7.85 -5.73 4.95
N LEU A 27 7.35 -5.01 3.94
CA LEU A 27 8.08 -3.90 3.31
C LEU A 27 8.25 -2.71 4.26
N GLY A 28 7.22 -2.40 5.05
CA GLY A 28 7.27 -1.36 6.07
C GLY A 28 8.33 -1.67 7.13
N LEU A 29 8.37 -2.88 7.67
CA LEU A 29 9.41 -3.29 8.63
C LEU A 29 10.81 -3.19 8.03
N ALA A 30 11.00 -3.68 6.80
CA ALA A 30 12.27 -3.58 6.10
C ALA A 30 12.70 -2.11 5.89
N ALA A 31 11.79 -1.25 5.44
CA ALA A 31 12.04 0.17 5.21
C ALA A 31 12.29 0.96 6.50
N PHE A 32 11.61 0.58 7.59
CA PHE A 32 11.80 1.21 8.90
C PHE A 32 13.18 0.88 9.48
N ALA A 33 13.60 -0.39 9.35
CA ALA A 33 14.90 -0.86 9.82
C ALA A 33 16.05 -0.31 8.97
N ALA A 34 15.88 -0.25 7.64
CA ALA A 34 16.92 0.12 6.69
C ALA A 34 16.51 1.28 5.75
N PRO A 35 16.17 2.47 6.27
CA PRO A 35 15.62 3.55 5.44
C PRO A 35 16.63 4.12 4.45
N LYS A 36 17.94 4.00 4.72
CA LYS A 36 18.97 4.40 3.74
C LYS A 36 18.84 3.59 2.44
N LEU A 37 18.51 2.31 2.53
CA LEU A 37 18.27 1.46 1.36
C LEU A 37 16.99 1.89 0.66
N THR A 38 15.94 2.18 1.42
CA THR A 38 14.67 2.71 0.88
C THR A 38 14.87 4.03 0.15
N VAL A 39 15.53 5.01 0.76
CA VAL A 39 15.82 6.31 0.16
C VAL A 39 16.65 6.13 -1.11
N LYS A 40 17.71 5.30 -1.06
CA LYS A 40 18.52 5.00 -2.24
C LYS A 40 17.68 4.40 -3.37
N ALA A 41 16.81 3.44 -3.06
CA ALA A 41 15.92 2.82 -4.05
C ALA A 41 14.84 3.79 -4.57
N MET A 42 14.33 4.68 -3.73
CA MET A 42 13.21 5.57 -4.07
C MET A 42 13.62 6.94 -4.60
N THR A 43 14.90 7.28 -4.62
CA THR A 43 15.35 8.59 -5.11
C THR A 43 16.53 8.49 -6.06
N SER A 44 17.22 7.35 -6.11
CA SER A 44 18.57 7.23 -6.70
C SER A 44 19.58 8.24 -6.13
N ALA A 45 19.25 8.93 -5.04
CA ALA A 45 20.13 9.90 -4.43
C ALA A 45 21.18 9.17 -3.57
N GLY A 46 22.44 9.55 -3.78
CA GLY A 46 23.53 9.22 -2.86
C GLY A 46 23.60 10.21 -1.70
N GLY A 47 24.32 9.82 -0.64
CA GLY A 47 24.60 10.67 0.52
C GLY A 47 23.70 10.41 1.73
N THR A 48 24.14 10.88 2.90
CA THR A 48 23.40 10.77 4.16
C THR A 48 22.60 12.05 4.39
N ASP A 49 21.27 11.93 4.36
CA ASP A 49 20.34 12.98 4.74
C ASP A 49 19.41 12.43 5.83
N PRO A 50 19.66 12.75 7.12
CA PRO A 50 18.85 12.26 8.23
C PRO A 50 17.36 12.64 8.11
N GLY A 51 17.03 13.73 7.42
CA GLY A 51 15.64 14.13 7.17
C GLY A 51 14.92 13.15 6.25
N ARG A 52 15.58 12.67 5.19
CA ARG A 52 15.03 11.63 4.30
C ARG A 52 14.87 10.31 5.01
N ASP A 53 15.82 9.92 5.85
CA ASP A 53 15.74 8.71 6.65
C ASP A 53 14.57 8.77 7.65
N TYR A 54 14.33 9.93 8.25
CA TYR A 54 13.19 10.18 9.14
C TYR A 54 11.86 10.05 8.39
N VAL A 55 11.71 10.74 7.24
CA VAL A 55 10.49 10.67 6.42
C VAL A 55 10.23 9.25 5.91
N ALA A 56 11.27 8.52 5.49
CA ALA A 56 11.14 7.11 5.08
C ALA A 56 10.62 6.22 6.21
N ARG A 57 11.08 6.45 7.46
CA ARG A 57 10.56 5.73 8.63
C ARG A 57 9.12 6.09 8.95
N MET A 58 8.71 7.36 8.79
CA MET A 58 7.31 7.77 8.97
C MET A 58 6.39 7.08 7.95
N PHE A 59 6.79 7.06 6.67
CA PHE A 59 6.08 6.31 5.63
C PHE A 59 5.97 4.83 5.99
N ALA A 60 7.09 4.22 6.36
CA ALA A 60 7.15 2.81 6.75
C ALA A 60 6.25 2.47 7.95
N ALA A 61 6.25 3.31 8.99
CA ALA A 61 5.40 3.14 10.16
C ALA A 61 3.90 3.15 9.79
N ARG A 62 3.51 4.01 8.85
CA ARG A 62 2.13 4.09 8.34
C ARG A 62 1.71 2.82 7.61
N GLU A 63 2.59 2.23 6.80
CA GLU A 63 2.32 0.97 6.11
C GLU A 63 2.22 -0.22 7.08
N ILE A 64 3.08 -0.27 8.10
CA ILE A 64 2.99 -1.26 9.18
C ILE A 64 1.64 -1.15 9.89
N ALA A 65 1.24 0.06 10.27
CA ALA A 65 -0.01 0.29 10.99
C ALA A 65 -1.24 -0.10 10.16
N LEU A 66 -1.28 0.26 8.87
CA LEU A 66 -2.39 -0.13 7.98
C LEU A 66 -2.47 -1.65 7.79
N GLY A 67 -1.32 -2.29 7.52
CA GLY A 67 -1.28 -3.73 7.29
C GLY A 67 -1.62 -4.52 8.55
N ALA A 68 -1.03 -4.16 9.70
CA ALA A 68 -1.36 -4.76 10.99
C ALA A 68 -2.81 -4.52 11.38
N GLY A 69 -3.31 -3.29 11.18
CA GLY A 69 -4.71 -2.94 11.43
C GLY A 69 -5.67 -3.82 10.65
N TYR A 70 -5.40 -4.05 9.35
CA TYR A 70 -6.21 -4.96 8.54
C TYR A 70 -6.14 -6.42 9.01
N LEU A 71 -4.93 -6.93 9.28
CA LEU A 71 -4.69 -8.33 9.66
C LEU A 71 -5.23 -8.69 11.05
N LEU A 72 -5.19 -7.74 11.99
CA LEU A 72 -5.65 -7.92 13.36
C LEU A 72 -7.14 -7.58 13.55
N SER A 73 -7.81 -7.11 12.50
CA SER A 73 -9.24 -6.76 12.55
C SER A 73 -10.10 -7.79 11.84
N ASP A 74 -11.34 -7.90 12.32
CA ASP A 74 -12.40 -8.69 11.71
C ASP A 74 -13.61 -7.81 11.35
N GLY A 75 -14.46 -8.35 10.48
CA GLY A 75 -15.77 -7.77 10.12
C GLY A 75 -15.69 -6.25 9.82
N PRO A 76 -16.40 -5.40 10.58
CA PRO A 76 -16.39 -3.94 10.39
C PRO A 76 -15.01 -3.30 10.49
N GLY A 77 -14.14 -3.77 11.39
CA GLY A 77 -12.79 -3.23 11.55
C GLY A 77 -11.94 -3.46 10.29
N ARG A 78 -12.03 -4.66 9.70
CA ARG A 78 -11.32 -4.98 8.46
C ARG A 78 -11.80 -4.10 7.29
N LYS A 79 -13.11 -3.79 7.22
CA LYS A 79 -13.66 -2.84 6.23
C LYS A 79 -13.11 -1.42 6.43
N LEU A 80 -12.98 -0.96 7.68
CA LEU A 80 -12.42 0.36 7.98
C LEU A 80 -10.95 0.46 7.51
N TRP A 81 -10.12 -0.52 7.86
CA TRP A 81 -8.72 -0.53 7.45
C TRP A 81 -8.53 -0.69 5.95
N ALA A 82 -9.41 -1.44 5.26
CA ALA A 82 -9.42 -1.50 3.80
C ALA A 82 -9.68 -0.12 3.17
N ARG A 83 -10.66 0.65 3.69
CA ARG A 83 -10.97 2.00 3.22
C ARG A 83 -9.85 2.99 3.49
N ALA A 84 -9.25 2.93 4.69
CA ALA A 84 -8.12 3.77 5.05
C ALA A 84 -6.90 3.48 4.14
N GLY A 85 -6.63 2.20 3.87
CA GLY A 85 -5.59 1.78 2.93
C GLY A 85 -5.84 2.25 1.50
N LEU A 86 -7.08 2.13 1.00
CA LEU A 86 -7.46 2.65 -0.31
C LEU A 86 -7.21 4.16 -0.42
N LEU A 87 -7.66 4.94 0.57
CA LEU A 87 -7.50 6.39 0.58
C LEU A 87 -6.01 6.76 0.46
N VAL A 88 -5.20 6.11 1.27
CA VAL A 88 -3.75 6.23 1.24
C VAL A 88 -3.18 5.93 -0.14
N ASP A 89 -3.53 4.78 -0.71
CA ASP A 89 -2.86 4.29 -1.92
C ASP A 89 -3.20 5.21 -3.09
N ALA A 90 -4.43 5.73 -3.11
CA ALA A 90 -4.85 6.73 -4.08
C ALA A 90 -4.04 8.03 -3.94
N LEU A 91 -3.82 8.52 -2.71
CA LEU A 91 -3.03 9.72 -2.45
C LEU A 91 -1.56 9.53 -2.81
N ASP A 92 -0.98 8.36 -2.53
CA ASP A 92 0.40 8.02 -2.90
C ASP A 92 0.55 7.89 -4.42
N THR A 93 -0.45 7.32 -5.10
CA THR A 93 -0.50 7.26 -6.57
C THR A 93 -0.49 8.66 -7.17
N VAL A 94 -1.36 9.55 -6.69
CA VAL A 94 -1.41 10.96 -7.14
C VAL A 94 -0.09 11.67 -6.86
N SER A 95 0.50 11.44 -5.69
CA SER A 95 1.78 12.04 -5.30
C SER A 95 2.92 11.58 -6.19
N GLY A 96 3.01 10.29 -6.52
CA GLY A 96 4.01 9.76 -7.44
C GLY A 96 3.88 10.36 -8.84
N LEU A 97 2.65 10.48 -9.35
CA LEU A 97 2.40 11.10 -10.65
C LEU A 97 2.77 12.60 -10.67
N ARG A 98 2.43 13.34 -9.61
CA ARG A 98 2.74 14.78 -9.50
C ARG A 98 4.24 15.05 -9.36
N THR A 99 4.96 14.17 -8.68
CA THR A 99 6.41 14.32 -8.42
C THR A 99 7.29 13.72 -9.52
N ARG A 100 6.70 13.12 -10.56
CA ARG A 100 7.38 12.47 -11.69
C ARG A 100 8.58 13.25 -12.24
N ARG A 101 8.45 14.56 -12.44
CA ARG A 101 9.52 15.38 -13.04
C ARG A 101 10.77 15.52 -12.15
N GLY A 102 10.65 15.28 -10.84
CA GLY A 102 11.74 15.37 -9.88
C GLY A 102 12.47 14.06 -9.59
N LEU A 103 12.06 12.94 -10.23
CA LEU A 103 12.59 11.60 -9.94
C LEU A 103 12.96 10.84 -11.23
N PRO A 104 13.82 9.81 -11.13
CA PRO A 104 14.06 8.88 -12.24
C PRO A 104 12.78 8.17 -12.70
N LEU A 105 12.69 7.84 -14.01
CA LEU A 105 11.52 7.17 -14.61
C LEU A 105 11.13 5.90 -13.86
N TRP A 106 12.11 5.04 -13.60
CA TRP A 106 11.90 3.74 -12.98
C TRP A 106 11.41 3.85 -11.53
N VAL A 107 11.85 4.88 -10.81
CA VAL A 107 11.41 5.18 -9.44
C VAL A 107 9.93 5.54 -9.44
N THR A 108 9.54 6.51 -10.27
CA THR A 108 8.14 6.93 -10.34
C THR A 108 7.25 5.79 -10.82
N ALA A 109 7.68 5.08 -11.88
CA ALA A 109 6.92 3.96 -12.41
C ALA A 109 6.72 2.86 -11.35
N GLY A 110 7.77 2.47 -10.63
CA GLY A 110 7.68 1.45 -9.58
C GLY A 110 6.78 1.88 -8.42
N ALA A 111 6.99 3.08 -7.87
CA ALA A 111 6.21 3.59 -6.75
C ALA A 111 4.72 3.74 -7.12
N THR A 112 4.42 4.34 -8.27
CA THR A 112 3.05 4.54 -8.74
C THR A 112 2.39 3.22 -9.13
N ALA A 113 3.12 2.24 -9.67
CA ALA A 113 2.56 0.93 -9.97
C ALA A 113 2.15 0.17 -8.69
N ILE A 114 2.98 0.20 -7.65
CA ILE A 114 2.67 -0.44 -6.36
C ILE A 114 1.48 0.24 -5.70
N ALA A 115 1.52 1.57 -5.58
CA ALA A 115 0.44 2.34 -4.97
C ALA A 115 -0.86 2.19 -5.79
N GLY A 116 -0.79 2.37 -7.10
CA GLY A 116 -1.96 2.29 -7.98
C GLY A 116 -2.57 0.88 -8.03
N GLY A 117 -1.75 -0.16 -8.05
CA GLY A 117 -2.21 -1.55 -7.96
C GLY A 117 -2.90 -1.85 -6.64
N SER A 118 -2.34 -1.39 -5.52
CA SER A 118 -2.94 -1.54 -4.19
C SER A 118 -4.25 -0.75 -4.08
N ALA A 119 -4.30 0.47 -4.62
CA ALA A 119 -5.51 1.27 -4.73
C ALA A 119 -6.60 0.56 -5.56
N ALA A 120 -6.24 -0.07 -6.68
CA ALA A 120 -7.21 -0.79 -7.51
C ALA A 120 -7.83 -1.99 -6.75
N LEU A 121 -7.00 -2.76 -6.04
CA LEU A 121 -7.47 -3.87 -5.19
C LEU A 121 -8.34 -3.36 -4.03
N GLY A 122 -7.92 -2.28 -3.37
CA GLY A 122 -8.69 -1.63 -2.31
C GLY A 122 -10.03 -1.10 -2.81
N ALA A 123 -10.08 -0.48 -3.99
CA ALA A 123 -11.30 0.03 -4.60
C ALA A 123 -12.26 -1.11 -4.94
N ALA A 124 -11.76 -2.21 -5.51
CA ALA A 124 -12.56 -3.40 -5.77
C ALA A 124 -13.16 -3.98 -4.47
N LYS A 125 -12.36 -4.05 -3.40
CA LYS A 125 -12.81 -4.52 -2.08
C LYS A 125 -13.89 -3.61 -1.49
N VAL A 126 -13.66 -2.31 -1.48
CA VAL A 126 -14.59 -1.32 -0.90
C VAL A 126 -15.88 -1.26 -1.71
N ALA A 127 -15.82 -1.29 -3.03
CA ALA A 127 -17.01 -1.33 -3.88
C ALA A 127 -17.88 -2.56 -3.57
N ARG A 128 -17.26 -3.74 -3.42
CA ARG A 128 -17.97 -4.95 -3.00
C ARG A 128 -18.56 -4.87 -1.59
N ASP A 129 -17.91 -4.16 -0.68
CA ASP A 129 -18.42 -3.98 0.69
C ASP A 129 -19.61 -3.04 0.80
N ILE A 130 -19.82 -2.15 -0.19
CA ILE A 130 -20.92 -1.17 -0.24
C ILE A 130 -22.13 -1.71 -1.00
N LEU A 131 -21.92 -2.52 -2.03
CA LEU A 131 -22.99 -3.12 -2.84
C LEU A 131 -23.73 -4.27 -2.11
N ARG A 132 -23.57 -4.38 -0.80
CA ARG A 132 -24.09 -5.42 0.08
C ARG A 132 -24.61 -4.78 1.36
#